data_AF-A0A2N3FC60-F1
#
_entry.id   AF-A0A2N3FC60-F1
#
_cell.length_a   1.000
_cell.length_b   1.000
_cell.length_c   1.000
_cell.angle_alpha   90.00
_cell.angle_beta   90.00
_cell.angle_gamma   90.00
#
_symmetry.space_group_name_H-M   'P 1'
#
loop_
_entity.id
_entity.type
_entity.pdbx_description
1 polymer ?
#
loop_
_entity_poly.entity_id
_entity_poly.type
_entity_poly.pdbx_seq_one_letter_code
_entity_poly.pdbx_strand_id
1 'polypeptide(L)'
;MEDVGARQVSARPATAEATDRWLAAALAVLGAGVALVAILGPLLTDVIGYHVSDGAANQIAGGDFAGLVLVAPVSLAASVLVARRHPAGVVVAIGPAAYVMYTVIQLSVGGDVTRYPGNSERFFPLFVGLLVLASGIAIRAWSAIDVKRLPTTTRRLDRLVGWFALVVAAFLALGLHLPGLLDAWQDQPSGTEYLADPVVFWLVKVMDLGLVVPALVAVGLGSLRGASWASSAKYAAVGWMAMLGTAVAGMAITMQANDDQAATTANTVAFTSFALIALAIAVATYRPLFSSDTRVSSARKERS
;
A
#
# COMPACT_ATOMS: atom_id res chain seq x y z
N MET A 1 -17.85 -56.34 12.70
CA MET A 1 -17.87 -55.57 13.96
C MET A 1 -16.56 -54.82 14.01
N GLU A 2 -16.50 -53.73 13.25
CA GLU A 2 -16.72 -52.34 13.68
C GLU A 2 -15.38 -51.70 14.06
N ASP A 3 -14.70 -51.24 13.02
CA ASP A 3 -13.52 -50.38 13.09
C ASP A 3 -14.00 -48.93 13.29
N VAL A 4 -14.08 -48.51 14.54
CA VAL A 4 -14.43 -47.15 14.94
C VAL A 4 -13.20 -46.26 14.75
N GLY A 5 -12.98 -45.85 13.51
CA GLY A 5 -12.00 -44.83 13.13
C GLY A 5 -12.41 -43.46 13.70
N ALA A 6 -11.96 -43.19 14.92
CA ALA A 6 -12.08 -41.87 15.55
C ALA A 6 -11.44 -40.82 14.66
N ARG A 7 -12.26 -39.97 14.04
CA ARG A 7 -11.83 -38.73 13.40
C ARG A 7 -11.20 -37.85 14.47
N GLN A 8 -9.88 -37.83 14.54
CA GLN A 8 -9.14 -36.74 15.18
C GLN A 8 -9.46 -35.45 14.41
N VAL A 9 -10.49 -34.74 14.86
CA VAL A 9 -10.64 -33.31 14.60
C VAL A 9 -9.48 -32.66 15.34
N SER A 10 -8.35 -32.48 14.65
CA SER A 10 -7.18 -31.79 15.18
C SER A 10 -7.59 -30.36 15.54
N ALA A 11 -7.89 -30.13 16.82
CA ALA A 11 -8.12 -28.82 17.37
C ALA A 11 -6.81 -28.03 17.26
N ARG A 12 -6.81 -26.93 16.49
CA ARG A 12 -5.64 -26.05 16.41
C ARG A 12 -5.36 -25.47 17.79
N PRO A 13 -4.08 -25.28 18.15
CA PRO A 13 -3.72 -24.70 19.44
C PRO A 13 -4.32 -23.29 19.60
N ALA A 14 -4.81 -22.97 20.79
CA ALA A 14 -5.49 -21.71 21.12
C ALA A 14 -4.69 -20.45 20.76
N THR A 15 -3.36 -20.56 20.68
CA THR A 15 -2.44 -19.49 20.27
C THR A 15 -2.66 -19.06 18.82
N ALA A 16 -2.90 -20.00 17.90
CA ALA A 16 -3.17 -19.66 16.49
C ALA A 16 -4.46 -18.85 16.34
N GLU A 17 -5.49 -19.21 17.12
CA GLU A 17 -6.78 -18.54 17.08
C GLU A 17 -6.73 -17.12 17.68
N ALA A 18 -6.06 -16.95 18.83
CA ALA A 18 -5.84 -15.64 19.41
C ALA A 18 -5.09 -14.70 18.46
N THR A 19 -4.13 -15.26 17.71
CA THR A 19 -3.31 -14.50 16.79
C THR A 19 -4.08 -14.04 15.54
N ASP A 20 -4.97 -14.87 15.01
CA ASP A 20 -5.84 -14.50 13.88
C ASP A 20 -6.85 -13.41 14.31
N ARG A 21 -7.38 -13.50 15.53
CA ARG A 21 -8.27 -12.45 16.10
C ARG A 21 -7.56 -11.11 16.25
N TRP A 22 -6.32 -11.11 16.72
CA TRP A 22 -5.51 -9.89 16.81
C TRP A 22 -5.32 -9.25 15.43
N LEU A 23 -4.95 -10.03 14.41
CA LEU A 23 -4.70 -9.49 13.07
C LEU A 23 -5.98 -8.91 12.45
N ALA A 24 -7.12 -9.57 12.62
CA ALA A 24 -8.41 -9.05 12.16
C ALA A 24 -8.78 -7.73 12.86
N ALA A 25 -8.63 -7.65 14.19
CA ALA A 25 -8.89 -6.43 14.95
C ALA A 25 -7.93 -5.30 14.54
N ALA A 26 -6.64 -5.61 14.39
CA ALA A 26 -5.62 -4.67 13.97
C ALA A 26 -5.93 -4.07 12.60
N LEU A 27 -6.34 -4.89 11.62
CA LEU A 27 -6.75 -4.42 10.29
C LEU A 27 -8.02 -3.57 10.33
N ALA A 28 -8.97 -3.87 11.22
CA ALA A 28 -10.15 -3.03 11.41
C ALA A 28 -9.78 -1.65 11.95
N VAL A 29 -8.92 -1.61 12.98
CA VAL A 29 -8.38 -0.37 13.55
C VAL A 29 -7.55 0.39 12.54
N LEU A 30 -6.74 -0.29 11.71
CA LEU A 30 -5.98 0.34 10.63
C LEU A 30 -6.91 1.03 9.63
N GLY A 31 -7.95 0.33 9.16
CA GLY A 31 -8.92 0.89 8.21
C GLY A 31 -9.68 2.09 8.79
N ALA A 32 -10.14 1.99 10.05
CA ALA A 32 -10.79 3.09 10.74
C ALA A 32 -9.84 4.27 10.96
N GLY A 33 -8.58 4.01 11.30
CA GLY A 33 -7.56 5.02 11.52
C GLY A 33 -7.18 5.77 10.25
N VAL A 34 -7.04 5.08 9.11
CA VAL A 34 -6.85 5.72 7.79
C VAL A 34 -8.03 6.61 7.44
N ALA A 35 -9.26 6.11 7.61
CA ALA A 35 -10.45 6.91 7.37
C ALA A 35 -10.53 8.13 8.29
N LEU A 36 -10.17 7.96 9.57
CA LEU A 36 -10.13 9.05 10.54
C LEU A 36 -9.12 10.13 10.12
N VAL A 37 -7.88 9.76 9.76
CA VAL A 37 -6.87 10.72 9.29
C VAL A 37 -7.38 11.50 8.07
N ALA A 38 -7.96 10.80 7.08
CA ALA A 38 -8.47 11.45 5.89
C ALA A 38 -9.70 12.34 6.12
N ILE A 39 -10.56 11.99 7.08
CA ILE A 39 -11.70 12.84 7.48
C ILE A 39 -11.20 14.08 8.22
N LEU A 40 -10.27 13.90 9.15
CA LEU A 40 -9.72 14.99 9.94
C LEU A 40 -8.74 15.87 9.16
N GLY A 41 -8.16 15.37 8.07
CA GLY A 41 -7.25 16.08 7.20
C GLY A 41 -7.91 17.10 6.27
N PRO A 42 -7.13 17.69 5.35
CA PRO A 42 -7.56 18.79 4.49
C PRO A 42 -8.62 18.39 3.46
N LEU A 43 -8.88 17.09 3.27
CA LEU A 43 -9.90 16.64 2.33
C LEU A 43 -11.33 16.99 2.76
N LEU A 44 -11.65 16.91 4.07
CA LEU A 44 -13.04 17.02 4.54
C LEU A 44 -13.26 18.05 5.64
N THR A 45 -12.50 17.99 6.74
CA THR A 45 -12.79 18.81 7.92
C THR A 45 -11.68 19.78 8.31
N ASP A 46 -10.46 19.57 7.79
CA ASP A 46 -9.29 20.43 8.05
C ASP A 46 -9.00 20.66 9.55
N VAL A 47 -9.31 19.64 10.37
CA VAL A 47 -9.04 19.63 11.81
C VAL A 47 -7.55 19.42 12.08
N ILE A 48 -6.91 18.57 11.27
CA ILE A 48 -5.46 18.38 11.21
C ILE A 48 -4.91 19.34 10.15
N GLY A 49 -4.44 20.50 10.60
CA GLY A 49 -3.71 21.45 9.76
C GLY A 49 -2.25 21.04 9.70
N TYR A 50 -1.79 20.59 8.53
CA TYR A 50 -0.39 20.22 8.32
C TYR A 50 0.48 21.47 8.10
N HIS A 51 1.66 21.48 8.72
CA HIS A 51 2.66 22.54 8.52
C HIS A 51 3.35 22.42 7.15
N VAL A 52 2.62 22.61 6.06
CA VAL A 52 3.12 22.46 4.69
C VAL A 52 2.58 23.58 3.80
N SER A 53 3.16 23.74 2.60
CA SER A 53 2.59 24.65 1.61
C SER A 53 1.19 24.23 1.17
N ASP A 54 0.44 25.15 0.55
CA ASP A 54 -0.87 24.86 -0.04
C ASP A 54 -0.80 23.72 -1.06
N GLY A 55 0.31 23.64 -1.82
CA GLY A 55 0.47 22.59 -2.82
C GLY A 55 0.72 21.22 -2.22
N ALA A 56 1.47 21.15 -1.12
CA ALA A 56 1.60 19.92 -0.34
C ALA A 56 0.27 19.55 0.35
N ALA A 57 -0.52 20.53 0.81
CA ALA A 57 -1.85 20.27 1.37
C ALA A 57 -2.81 19.67 0.32
N ASN A 58 -2.77 20.16 -0.93
CA ASN A 58 -3.51 19.58 -2.07
C ASN A 58 -3.11 18.12 -2.32
N GLN A 59 -1.81 17.81 -2.22
CA GLN A 59 -1.33 16.42 -2.32
C GLN A 59 -1.87 15.57 -1.18
N ILE A 60 -1.83 16.06 0.07
CA ILE A 60 -2.40 15.33 1.21
C ILE A 60 -3.88 15.05 0.98
N ALA A 61 -4.67 16.05 0.56
CA ALA A 61 -6.10 15.86 0.26
C ALA A 61 -6.33 14.80 -0.83
N GLY A 62 -5.56 14.83 -1.92
CA GLY A 62 -5.63 13.83 -2.97
C GLY A 62 -5.22 12.41 -2.51
N GLY A 63 -4.25 12.31 -1.60
CA GLY A 63 -3.87 11.05 -0.96
C GLY A 63 -4.94 10.52 -0.01
N ASP A 64 -5.53 11.40 0.80
CA ASP A 64 -6.62 11.13 1.73
C ASP A 64 -7.85 10.57 1.01
N PHE A 65 -8.11 11.06 -0.21
CA PHE A 65 -9.19 10.52 -1.04
C PHE A 65 -8.96 9.02 -1.30
N ALA A 66 -7.78 8.64 -1.77
CA ALA A 66 -7.42 7.23 -1.96
C ALA A 66 -7.44 6.44 -0.64
N GLY A 67 -7.02 7.07 0.46
CA GLY A 67 -7.16 6.55 1.82
C GLY A 67 -8.58 6.10 2.13
N LEU A 68 -9.57 6.98 1.89
CA LEU A 68 -10.98 6.72 2.15
C LEU A 68 -11.63 5.75 1.18
N VAL A 69 -11.40 5.90 -0.12
CA VAL A 69 -12.16 5.14 -1.12
C VAL A 69 -11.57 3.76 -1.42
N LEU A 70 -10.30 3.54 -1.07
CA LEU A 70 -9.59 2.30 -1.39
C LEU A 70 -8.92 1.66 -0.17
N VAL A 71 -8.04 2.38 0.51
CA VAL A 71 -7.17 1.77 1.54
C VAL A 71 -7.96 1.33 2.77
N ALA A 72 -8.84 2.19 3.29
CA ALA A 72 -9.70 1.86 4.42
C ALA A 72 -10.65 0.69 4.08
N PRO A 73 -11.41 0.70 2.96
CA PRO A 73 -12.24 -0.43 2.55
C PRO A 73 -11.46 -1.74 2.39
N VAL A 74 -10.27 -1.71 1.78
CA VAL A 74 -9.46 -2.93 1.61
C VAL A 74 -8.93 -3.44 2.94
N SER A 75 -8.57 -2.55 3.88
CA SER A 75 -8.18 -2.93 5.25
C SER A 75 -9.32 -3.63 5.99
N LEU A 76 -10.54 -3.08 5.89
CA LEU A 76 -11.74 -3.68 6.48
C LEU A 76 -12.09 -5.01 5.81
N ALA A 77 -11.97 -5.11 4.49
CA ALA A 77 -12.17 -6.37 3.77
C ALA A 77 -11.14 -7.42 4.21
N ALA A 78 -9.87 -7.06 4.35
CA ALA A 78 -8.83 -7.94 4.87
C ALA A 78 -9.13 -8.38 6.30
N SER A 79 -9.61 -7.48 7.17
CA SER A 79 -10.06 -7.80 8.52
C SER A 79 -11.15 -8.87 8.53
N VAL A 80 -12.21 -8.70 7.72
CA VAL A 80 -13.30 -9.67 7.58
C VAL A 80 -12.79 -11.01 7.06
N LEU A 81 -11.89 -11.01 6.07
CA LEU A 81 -11.30 -12.24 5.51
C LEU A 81 -10.46 -12.98 6.56
N VAL A 82 -9.64 -12.27 7.34
CA VAL A 82 -8.85 -12.87 8.43
C VAL A 82 -9.77 -13.43 9.52
N ALA A 83 -10.80 -12.68 9.92
CA ALA A 83 -11.79 -13.15 10.91
C ALA A 83 -12.52 -14.41 10.44
N ARG A 84 -12.79 -14.51 9.13
CA ARG A 84 -13.36 -15.71 8.49
C ARG A 84 -12.34 -16.81 8.19
N ARG A 85 -11.07 -16.61 8.56
CA ARG A 85 -9.95 -17.54 8.29
C ARG A 85 -9.74 -17.83 6.81
N HIS A 86 -10.12 -16.89 5.94
CA HIS A 86 -9.93 -17.01 4.51
C HIS A 86 -8.45 -16.75 4.17
N PRO A 87 -7.78 -17.61 3.38
CA PRO A 87 -6.34 -17.51 3.11
C PRO A 87 -5.94 -16.22 2.40
N ALA A 88 -6.84 -15.61 1.63
CA ALA A 88 -6.58 -14.30 1.02
C ALA A 88 -6.40 -13.16 2.05
N GLY A 89 -6.98 -13.28 3.25
CA GLY A 89 -6.98 -12.18 4.23
C GLY A 89 -5.57 -11.73 4.63
N VAL A 90 -4.69 -12.69 4.94
CA VAL A 90 -3.30 -12.39 5.31
C VAL A 90 -2.48 -11.83 4.15
N VAL A 91 -2.80 -12.21 2.90
CA VAL A 91 -2.09 -11.73 1.72
C VAL A 91 -2.51 -10.29 1.39
N VAL A 92 -3.82 -10.01 1.43
CA VAL A 92 -4.39 -8.67 1.18
C VAL A 92 -3.92 -7.67 2.24
N ALA A 93 -3.73 -8.11 3.48
CA ALA A 93 -3.32 -7.25 4.61
C ALA A 93 -2.00 -6.49 4.38
N ILE A 94 -1.08 -7.01 3.57
CA ILE A 94 0.25 -6.38 3.39
C ILE A 94 0.14 -5.06 2.62
N GLY A 95 -0.73 -4.98 1.61
CA GLY A 95 -0.87 -3.77 0.78
C GLY A 95 -1.21 -2.52 1.60
N PRO A 96 -2.33 -2.52 2.37
CA PRO A 96 -2.69 -1.39 3.21
C PRO A 96 -1.66 -1.10 4.29
N ALA A 97 -1.08 -2.13 4.91
CA ALA A 97 -0.05 -1.93 5.93
C ALA A 97 1.18 -1.20 5.37
N ALA A 98 1.69 -1.64 4.22
CA ALA A 98 2.83 -1.00 3.57
C ALA A 98 2.50 0.44 3.11
N TYR A 99 1.28 0.67 2.60
CA TYR A 99 0.81 2.01 2.25
C TYR A 99 0.79 2.92 3.47
N VAL A 100 0.18 2.48 4.57
CA VAL A 100 0.06 3.29 5.79
C VAL A 100 1.43 3.59 6.37
N MET A 101 2.33 2.60 6.44
CA MET A 101 3.72 2.84 6.87
C MET A 101 4.38 3.95 6.05
N TYR A 102 4.20 3.92 4.72
CA TYR A 102 4.77 4.90 3.82
C TYR A 102 4.21 6.31 4.06
N THR A 103 2.87 6.44 4.14
CA THR A 103 2.22 7.75 4.23
C THR A 103 2.33 8.38 5.62
N VAL A 104 2.17 7.62 6.70
CA VAL A 104 2.20 8.21 8.06
C VAL A 104 3.59 8.66 8.47
N ILE A 105 4.66 8.07 7.92
CA ILE A 105 6.03 8.59 8.09
C ILE A 105 6.12 10.00 7.49
N GLN A 106 5.59 10.21 6.29
CA GLN A 106 5.59 11.51 5.65
C GLN A 106 4.72 12.53 6.38
N LEU A 107 3.51 12.15 6.78
CA LEU A 107 2.60 13.02 7.51
C LEU A 107 3.11 13.41 8.91
N SER A 108 3.92 12.55 9.55
CA SER A 108 4.45 12.82 10.90
C SER A 108 5.75 13.62 10.89
N VAL A 109 6.57 13.51 9.84
CA VAL A 109 7.92 14.12 9.79
C VAL A 109 8.01 15.27 8.78
N GLY A 110 7.11 15.34 7.81
CA GLY A 110 7.20 16.25 6.67
C GLY A 110 6.93 17.73 6.99
N GLY A 111 6.30 18.04 8.13
CA GLY A 111 5.88 19.39 8.45
C GLY A 111 7.02 20.35 8.78
N ASP A 112 6.94 21.58 8.26
CA ASP A 112 7.81 22.71 8.57
C ASP A 112 7.12 23.72 9.49
N VAL A 113 7.24 23.47 10.80
CA VAL A 113 6.62 24.26 11.86
C VAL A 113 7.10 25.72 11.91
N THR A 114 8.18 26.06 11.21
CA THR A 114 8.76 27.40 11.21
C THR A 114 8.21 28.29 10.11
N ARG A 115 7.79 27.69 8.98
CA ARG A 115 7.33 28.44 7.80
C ARG A 115 5.81 28.40 7.62
N TYR A 116 5.15 27.31 7.98
CA TYR A 116 3.72 27.16 7.76
C TYR A 116 2.95 27.06 9.07
N PRO A 117 1.74 27.62 9.16
CA PRO A 117 0.85 27.38 10.30
C PRO A 117 0.32 25.94 10.29
N GLY A 118 -0.16 25.46 11.42
CA GLY A 118 -0.64 24.08 11.56
C GLY A 118 -0.80 23.65 13.01
N ASN A 119 -1.26 22.42 13.19
CA ASN A 119 -1.42 21.77 14.50
C ASN A 119 -1.15 20.24 14.45
N SER A 120 -0.56 19.74 13.36
CA SER A 120 -0.38 18.30 13.11
C SER A 120 0.50 17.61 14.16
N GLU A 121 1.34 18.35 14.88
CA GLU A 121 2.15 17.87 16.00
C GLU A 121 1.29 17.33 17.15
N ARG A 122 0.07 17.86 17.34
CA ARG A 122 -0.88 17.38 18.36
C ARG A 122 -1.41 15.98 18.04
N PHE A 123 -1.38 15.59 16.77
CA PHE A 123 -1.82 14.29 16.27
C PHE A 123 -0.67 13.31 16.08
N PHE A 124 0.57 13.70 16.44
CA PHE A 124 1.74 12.81 16.35
C PHE A 124 1.55 11.44 17.01
N PRO A 125 0.92 11.30 18.20
CA PRO A 125 0.63 9.98 18.78
C PRO A 125 -0.26 9.09 17.90
N LEU A 126 -1.20 9.67 17.15
CA LEU A 126 -2.03 8.93 16.20
C LEU A 126 -1.17 8.38 15.06
N PHE A 127 -0.30 9.20 14.46
CA PHE A 127 0.56 8.75 13.36
C PHE A 127 1.54 7.66 13.81
N VAL A 128 2.17 7.81 14.98
CA VAL A 128 3.03 6.76 15.54
C VAL A 128 2.23 5.49 15.86
N GLY A 129 1.03 5.63 16.42
CA GLY A 129 0.13 4.50 16.67
C GLY A 129 -0.20 3.72 15.39
N LEU A 130 -0.52 4.43 14.31
CA LEU A 130 -0.77 3.83 12.99
C LEU A 130 0.49 3.20 12.40
N LEU A 131 1.66 3.83 12.56
CA LEU A 131 2.93 3.27 12.10
C LEU A 131 3.26 1.95 12.79
N VAL A 132 3.15 1.91 14.12
CA VAL A 132 3.39 0.70 14.92
C VAL A 132 2.39 -0.39 14.57
N LEU A 133 1.10 -0.03 14.44
CA LEU A 133 0.04 -0.94 14.05
C LEU A 133 0.28 -1.54 12.65
N ALA A 134 0.56 -0.69 11.66
CA ALA A 134 0.84 -1.09 10.29
C ALA A 134 2.09 -1.98 10.21
N SER A 135 3.15 -1.63 10.93
CA SER A 135 4.37 -2.44 11.02
C SER A 135 4.09 -3.82 11.62
N GLY A 136 3.32 -3.86 12.72
CA GLY A 136 2.88 -5.12 13.34
C GLY A 136 2.06 -5.99 12.38
N ILE A 137 1.11 -5.38 11.67
CA ILE A 137 0.30 -6.06 10.65
C ILE A 137 1.20 -6.61 9.54
N ALA A 138 2.13 -5.81 9.00
CA ALA A 138 3.03 -6.21 7.93
C ALA A 138 3.90 -7.40 8.35
N ILE A 139 4.58 -7.32 9.51
CA ILE A 139 5.41 -8.41 10.04
C ILE A 139 4.57 -9.68 10.24
N ARG A 140 3.40 -9.53 10.87
CA ARG A 140 2.54 -10.68 11.17
C ARG A 140 1.97 -11.31 9.92
N ALA A 141 1.43 -10.51 9.00
CA ALA A 141 0.88 -10.98 7.73
C ALA A 141 1.97 -11.67 6.91
N TRP A 142 3.16 -11.07 6.80
CA TRP A 142 4.29 -11.66 6.08
C TRP A 142 4.70 -13.02 6.66
N SER A 143 4.82 -13.13 8.00
CA SER A 143 5.13 -14.39 8.68
C SER A 143 4.02 -15.45 8.55
N ALA A 144 2.78 -15.03 8.27
CA ALA A 144 1.64 -15.93 8.11
C ALA A 144 1.53 -16.55 6.71
N ILE A 145 2.20 -15.97 5.71
CA ILE A 145 2.07 -16.40 4.32
C ILE A 145 2.77 -17.73 4.12
N ASP A 146 1.98 -18.78 3.88
CA ASP A 146 2.48 -20.05 3.38
C ASP A 146 2.60 -19.98 1.85
N VAL A 147 3.82 -19.72 1.36
CA VAL A 147 4.12 -19.59 -0.06
C VAL A 147 3.67 -20.81 -0.87
N LYS A 148 3.67 -22.01 -0.26
CA LYS A 148 3.26 -23.25 -0.93
C LYS A 148 1.75 -23.34 -1.16
N ARG A 149 0.96 -22.57 -0.40
CA ARG A 149 -0.49 -22.49 -0.52
C ARG A 149 -0.97 -21.33 -1.40
N LEU A 150 -0.06 -20.46 -1.82
CA LEU A 150 -0.41 -19.40 -2.76
C LEU A 150 -0.81 -20.03 -4.10
N PRO A 151 -1.88 -19.53 -4.75
CA PRO A 151 -2.25 -19.97 -6.09
C PRO A 151 -1.08 -19.76 -7.05
N THR A 152 -0.83 -20.76 -7.89
CA THR A 152 0.10 -20.62 -9.00
C THR A 152 -0.46 -19.62 -10.00
N THR A 153 0.26 -18.53 -10.21
CA THR A 153 -0.04 -17.56 -11.26
C THR A 153 0.46 -18.05 -12.61
N THR A 154 -0.10 -17.51 -13.69
CA THR A 154 0.41 -17.82 -15.04
C THR A 154 1.74 -17.11 -15.27
N ARG A 155 2.66 -17.72 -16.02
CA ARG A 155 3.93 -17.10 -16.41
C ARG A 155 3.74 -15.74 -17.10
N ARG A 156 2.61 -15.54 -17.81
CA ARG A 156 2.27 -14.28 -18.46
C ARG A 156 2.01 -13.18 -17.43
N LEU A 157 1.22 -13.48 -16.39
CA LEU A 157 0.96 -12.53 -15.31
C LEU A 157 2.22 -12.21 -14.51
N ASP A 158 3.08 -13.20 -14.26
CA ASP A 158 4.35 -12.97 -13.56
C ASP A 158 5.28 -12.05 -14.35
N ARG A 159 5.34 -12.23 -15.68
CA ARG A 159 6.09 -11.33 -16.56
C ARG A 159 5.48 -9.93 -16.62
N LEU A 160 4.15 -9.85 -16.66
CA LEU A 160 3.45 -8.56 -16.67
C LEU A 160 3.74 -7.77 -15.39
N VAL A 161 3.60 -8.41 -14.22
CA VAL A 161 3.94 -7.77 -12.94
C VAL A 161 5.41 -7.43 -12.88
N GLY A 162 6.27 -8.33 -13.34
CA GLY A 162 7.71 -8.14 -13.38
C GLY A 162 8.12 -6.90 -14.17
N TRP A 163 7.64 -6.79 -15.40
CA TRP A 163 7.91 -5.63 -16.26
C TRP A 163 7.26 -4.36 -15.72
N PHE A 164 6.01 -4.43 -15.26
CA PHE A 164 5.32 -3.28 -14.71
C PHE A 164 6.06 -2.69 -13.51
N ALA A 165 6.52 -3.53 -12.57
CA ALA A 165 7.32 -3.08 -11.43
C ALA A 165 8.64 -2.40 -11.87
N LEU A 166 9.31 -2.92 -12.90
CA LEU A 166 10.52 -2.29 -13.44
C LEU A 166 10.25 -0.96 -14.13
N VAL A 167 9.14 -0.85 -14.88
CA VAL A 167 8.74 0.40 -15.53
C VAL A 167 8.38 1.45 -14.47
N VAL A 168 7.63 1.08 -13.44
CA VAL A 168 7.31 1.98 -12.32
C VAL A 168 8.60 2.41 -11.60
N ALA A 169 9.52 1.49 -11.32
CA ALA A 169 10.79 1.81 -10.68
C ALA A 169 11.64 2.77 -11.53
N ALA A 170 11.74 2.52 -12.84
CA ALA A 170 12.46 3.40 -13.76
C ALA A 170 11.80 4.77 -13.86
N PHE A 171 10.47 4.82 -13.92
CA PHE A 171 9.71 6.07 -13.94
C PHE A 171 9.89 6.88 -12.65
N LEU A 172 9.79 6.25 -11.48
CA LEU A 172 10.04 6.91 -10.19
C LEU A 172 11.47 7.47 -10.14
N ALA A 173 12.47 6.66 -10.48
CA ALA A 173 13.85 7.09 -10.38
C ALA A 173 14.22 8.17 -11.41
N LEU A 174 13.91 7.94 -12.69
CA LEU A 174 14.41 8.74 -13.80
C LEU A 174 13.43 9.81 -14.27
N GLY A 175 12.12 9.52 -14.21
CA GLY A 175 11.08 10.43 -14.65
C GLY A 175 10.67 11.40 -13.55
N LEU A 176 10.36 10.88 -12.37
CA LEU A 176 9.82 11.67 -11.27
C LEU A 176 10.91 12.37 -10.46
N HIS A 177 11.91 11.63 -9.96
CA HIS A 177 12.85 12.18 -8.97
C HIS A 177 14.10 12.81 -9.56
N LEU A 178 14.65 12.27 -10.66
CA LEU A 178 15.90 12.76 -11.23
C LEU A 178 15.84 14.24 -11.68
N PRO A 179 14.79 14.74 -12.36
CA PRO A 179 14.74 16.15 -12.75
C PRO A 179 14.78 17.10 -11.54
N GLY A 180 14.00 16.81 -10.49
CA GLY A 180 13.99 17.60 -9.27
C GLY A 180 15.32 17.54 -8.51
N LEU A 181 16.01 16.39 -8.51
CA LEU A 181 17.36 16.28 -7.95
C LEU A 181 18.38 17.14 -8.70
N LEU A 182 18.35 17.11 -10.04
CA LEU A 182 19.25 17.90 -10.87
C LEU A 182 19.03 19.41 -10.67
N ASP A 183 17.79 19.86 -10.47
CA ASP A 183 17.50 21.25 -10.11
C ASP A 183 17.99 21.59 -8.69
N ALA A 184 17.70 20.74 -7.70
CA ALA A 184 18.10 20.97 -6.31
C ALA A 184 19.62 20.98 -6.08
N TRP A 185 20.41 20.41 -6.99
CA TRP A 185 21.88 20.43 -6.93
C TRP A 185 22.53 21.66 -7.59
N GLN A 186 21.74 22.55 -8.19
CA GLN A 186 22.24 23.80 -8.74
C GLN A 186 22.50 24.82 -7.63
N ASP A 187 23.36 25.80 -7.89
CA ASP A 187 23.62 26.91 -6.96
C ASP A 187 22.37 27.77 -6.70
N GLN A 188 21.45 27.82 -7.67
CA GLN A 188 20.19 28.56 -7.61
C GLN A 188 19.03 27.67 -8.06
N PRO A 189 18.54 26.77 -7.17
CA PRO A 189 17.43 25.89 -7.49
C PRO A 189 16.14 26.68 -7.71
N SER A 190 15.31 26.22 -8.64
CA SER A 190 14.09 26.92 -9.07
C SER A 190 12.82 26.10 -8.86
N GLY A 191 12.95 24.82 -8.52
CA GLY A 191 11.84 23.88 -8.34
C GLY A 191 10.95 24.25 -7.17
N THR A 192 9.66 24.50 -7.47
CA THR A 192 8.64 24.89 -6.50
C THR A 192 8.52 23.89 -5.35
N GLU A 193 8.52 22.59 -5.62
CA GLU A 193 8.43 21.53 -4.60
C GLU A 193 9.58 21.60 -3.58
N TYR A 194 10.81 21.81 -4.05
CA TYR A 194 11.98 21.88 -3.17
C TYR A 194 12.00 23.15 -2.34
N LEU A 195 11.70 24.29 -2.97
CA LEU A 195 11.72 25.59 -2.30
C LEU A 195 10.57 25.72 -1.30
N ALA A 196 9.38 25.21 -1.63
CA ALA A 196 8.22 25.24 -0.76
C ALA A 196 8.37 24.25 0.41
N ASP A 197 8.67 22.97 0.15
CA ASP A 197 8.64 21.90 1.15
C ASP A 197 9.90 21.01 1.10
N PRO A 198 11.10 21.52 1.45
CA PRO A 198 12.37 20.81 1.33
C PRO A 198 12.43 19.55 2.19
N VAL A 199 11.78 19.55 3.36
CA VAL A 199 11.72 18.37 4.24
C VAL A 199 10.94 17.24 3.55
N VAL A 200 9.74 17.53 3.04
CA VAL A 200 8.92 16.56 2.28
C VAL A 200 9.66 16.12 1.02
N PHE A 201 10.23 17.05 0.27
CA PHE A 201 10.98 16.80 -0.95
C PHE A 201 12.09 15.76 -0.75
N TRP A 202 12.89 15.90 0.30
CA TRP A 202 13.96 14.96 0.61
C TRP A 202 13.44 13.65 1.21
N LEU A 203 12.44 13.72 2.10
CA LEU A 203 11.85 12.54 2.72
C LEU A 203 11.25 11.59 1.68
N VAL A 204 10.47 12.12 0.74
CA VAL A 204 9.90 11.34 -0.37
C VAL A 204 11.00 10.68 -1.18
N LYS A 205 12.08 11.40 -1.52
CA LYS A 205 13.22 10.84 -2.28
C LYS A 205 13.95 9.75 -1.53
N VAL A 206 14.16 9.90 -0.22
CA VAL A 206 14.78 8.85 0.61
C VAL A 206 13.92 7.60 0.61
N MET A 207 12.60 7.75 0.78
CA MET A 207 11.69 6.60 0.79
C MET A 207 11.59 5.95 -0.60
N ASP A 208 11.47 6.74 -1.65
CA ASP A 208 11.28 6.23 -2.99
C ASP A 208 12.56 5.63 -3.56
N LEU A 209 13.67 6.37 -3.56
CA LEU A 209 14.93 5.90 -4.14
C LEU A 209 15.67 4.93 -3.23
N GLY A 210 15.56 5.10 -1.91
CA GLY A 210 16.23 4.26 -0.93
C GLY A 210 15.51 2.94 -0.63
N LEU A 211 14.18 2.91 -0.71
CA LEU A 211 13.38 1.74 -0.31
C LEU A 211 12.52 1.19 -1.45
N VAL A 212 11.66 2.03 -2.05
CA VAL A 212 10.66 1.59 -3.03
C VAL A 212 11.31 1.07 -4.30
N VAL A 213 12.16 1.88 -4.94
CA VAL A 213 12.78 1.56 -6.23
C VAL A 213 13.60 0.26 -6.11
N PRO A 214 14.49 0.07 -5.12
CA PRO A 214 15.18 -1.20 -4.92
C PRO A 214 14.22 -2.39 -4.73
N ALA A 215 13.15 -2.23 -3.94
CA ALA A 215 12.17 -3.28 -3.72
C ALA A 215 11.43 -3.67 -5.01
N LEU A 216 10.98 -2.68 -5.80
CA LEU A 216 10.31 -2.91 -7.07
C LEU A 216 11.25 -3.55 -8.10
N VAL A 217 12.52 -3.13 -8.15
CA VAL A 217 13.53 -3.76 -9.01
C VAL A 217 13.75 -5.22 -8.62
N ALA A 218 13.90 -5.50 -7.32
CA ALA A 218 14.07 -6.85 -6.82
C ALA A 218 12.86 -7.73 -7.17
N VAL A 219 11.64 -7.28 -6.87
CA VAL A 219 10.40 -8.01 -7.18
C VAL A 219 10.22 -8.18 -8.69
N GLY A 220 10.55 -7.16 -9.48
CA GLY A 220 10.50 -7.17 -10.92
C GLY A 220 11.38 -8.27 -11.52
N LEU A 221 12.68 -8.23 -11.19
CA LEU A 221 13.65 -9.22 -11.64
C LEU A 221 13.35 -10.62 -11.09
N GLY A 222 12.94 -10.72 -9.83
CA GLY A 222 12.55 -11.99 -9.21
C GLY A 222 11.37 -12.64 -9.91
N SER A 223 10.35 -11.85 -10.26
CA SER A 223 9.16 -12.32 -10.99
C SER A 223 9.50 -12.75 -12.41
N LEU A 224 10.37 -12.01 -13.11
CA LEU A 224 10.83 -12.36 -14.46
C LEU A 224 11.67 -13.65 -14.49
N ARG A 225 12.46 -13.88 -13.43
CA ARG A 225 13.31 -15.07 -13.28
C ARG A 225 12.60 -16.27 -12.68
N GLY A 226 11.36 -16.12 -12.22
CA GLY A 226 10.62 -17.19 -11.55
C GLY A 226 11.21 -17.59 -10.20
N ALA A 227 11.78 -16.63 -9.47
CA ALA A 227 12.34 -16.89 -8.14
C ALA A 227 11.23 -17.26 -7.13
N SER A 228 11.48 -18.25 -6.28
CA SER A 228 10.48 -18.77 -5.33
C SER A 228 9.98 -17.70 -4.35
N TRP A 229 10.89 -16.87 -3.82
CA TRP A 229 10.57 -15.77 -2.90
C TRP A 229 9.74 -14.65 -3.56
N ALA A 230 9.84 -14.49 -4.89
CA ALA A 230 9.11 -13.44 -5.60
C ALA A 230 7.60 -13.70 -5.59
N SER A 231 7.17 -14.96 -5.37
CA SER A 231 5.76 -15.33 -5.36
C SER A 231 4.98 -14.61 -4.26
N SER A 232 5.54 -14.46 -3.06
CA SER A 232 4.91 -13.70 -1.96
C SER A 232 5.15 -12.20 -2.11
N ALA A 233 6.38 -11.80 -2.43
CA ALA A 233 6.75 -10.38 -2.56
C ALA A 233 5.94 -9.64 -3.65
N LYS A 234 5.56 -10.36 -4.71
CA LYS A 234 4.70 -9.86 -5.78
C LYS A 234 3.34 -9.36 -5.27
N TYR A 235 2.68 -10.09 -4.35
CA TYR A 235 1.39 -9.66 -3.82
C TYR A 235 1.52 -8.36 -3.03
N ALA A 236 2.58 -8.25 -2.21
CA ALA A 236 2.89 -7.04 -1.47
C ALA A 236 3.13 -5.85 -2.41
N ALA A 237 4.02 -6.01 -3.39
CA ALA A 237 4.35 -4.96 -4.35
C ALA A 237 3.12 -4.50 -5.16
N VAL A 238 2.32 -5.44 -5.66
CA VAL A 238 1.13 -5.12 -6.45
C VAL A 238 0.05 -4.42 -5.61
N GLY A 239 -0.19 -4.90 -4.38
CA GLY A 239 -1.16 -4.26 -3.48
C GLY A 239 -0.74 -2.84 -3.12
N TRP A 240 0.55 -2.66 -2.80
CA TRP A 240 1.13 -1.35 -2.51
C TRP A 240 1.10 -0.41 -3.71
N MET A 241 1.52 -0.86 -4.90
CA MET A 241 1.49 -0.05 -6.14
C MET A 241 0.06 0.38 -6.50
N ALA A 242 -0.93 -0.47 -6.31
CA ALA A 242 -2.32 -0.12 -6.57
C ALA A 242 -2.81 0.99 -5.63
N MET A 243 -2.52 0.87 -4.33
CA MET A 243 -2.96 1.86 -3.32
C MET A 243 -2.20 3.17 -3.44
N LEU A 244 -0.86 3.12 -3.48
CA LEU A 244 -0.06 4.32 -3.62
C LEU A 244 -0.24 4.97 -4.99
N GLY A 245 -0.31 4.18 -6.07
CA GLY A 245 -0.60 4.72 -7.41
C GLY A 245 -1.93 5.46 -7.45
N THR A 246 -2.98 4.93 -6.79
CA THR A 246 -4.26 5.62 -6.67
C THR A 246 -4.14 6.91 -5.87
N ALA A 247 -3.34 6.92 -4.79
CA ALA A 247 -3.07 8.14 -4.02
C ALA A 247 -2.32 9.19 -4.84
N VAL A 248 -1.27 8.82 -5.58
CA VAL A 248 -0.50 9.73 -6.44
C VAL A 248 -1.36 10.26 -7.60
N ALA A 249 -2.24 9.43 -8.17
CA ALA A 249 -3.22 9.91 -9.14
C ALA A 249 -4.20 10.91 -8.52
N GLY A 250 -4.72 10.62 -7.31
CA GLY A 250 -5.57 11.53 -6.55
C GLY A 250 -4.89 12.86 -6.23
N MET A 251 -3.62 12.82 -5.81
CA MET A 251 -2.75 13.99 -5.61
C MET A 251 -2.70 14.85 -6.87
N ALA A 252 -2.31 14.28 -8.00
CA ALA A 252 -2.17 15.03 -9.25
C ALA A 252 -3.49 15.61 -9.78
N ILE A 253 -4.59 14.86 -9.65
CA ILE A 253 -5.93 15.37 -10.00
C ILE A 253 -6.32 16.55 -9.09
N THR A 254 -6.08 16.45 -7.79
CA THR A 254 -6.43 17.49 -6.81
C THR A 254 -5.59 18.75 -7.04
N MET A 255 -4.28 18.59 -7.22
CA MET A 255 -3.38 19.68 -7.58
C MET A 255 -3.82 20.39 -8.87
N GLN A 256 -4.18 19.62 -9.90
CA GLN A 256 -4.66 20.18 -11.17
C GLN A 256 -6.01 20.92 -11.01
N ALA A 257 -6.90 20.41 -10.16
CA ALA A 257 -8.21 21.02 -9.90
C ALA A 257 -8.11 22.32 -9.09
N ASN A 258 -7.03 22.50 -8.32
CA ASN A 258 -6.76 23.67 -7.49
C ASN A 258 -5.72 24.63 -8.11
N ASP A 259 -5.45 24.52 -9.41
CA ASP A 259 -4.50 25.37 -10.14
C ASP A 259 -3.10 25.46 -9.50
N ASP A 260 -2.64 24.34 -8.92
CA ASP A 260 -1.33 24.25 -8.27
C ASP A 260 -0.19 24.44 -9.28
N GLN A 261 0.79 25.27 -8.92
CA GLN A 261 1.93 25.61 -9.78
C GLN A 261 2.83 24.40 -10.11
N ALA A 262 2.86 23.39 -9.25
CA ALA A 262 3.59 22.14 -9.50
C ALA A 262 2.78 21.13 -10.34
N ALA A 263 1.48 21.37 -10.59
CA ALA A 263 0.65 20.47 -11.37
C ALA A 263 0.98 20.55 -12.87
N THR A 264 0.99 19.39 -13.53
CA THR A 264 1.04 19.32 -14.99
C THR A 264 0.07 18.28 -15.51
N THR A 265 -0.61 18.58 -16.62
CA THR A 265 -1.54 17.64 -17.27
C THR A 265 -0.84 16.34 -17.66
N ALA A 266 0.43 16.42 -18.07
CA ALA A 266 1.24 15.26 -18.43
C ALA A 266 1.42 14.30 -17.24
N ASN A 267 1.80 14.82 -16.07
CA ASN A 267 1.95 14.01 -14.86
C ASN A 267 0.60 13.43 -14.41
N THR A 268 -0.47 14.24 -14.43
CA THR A 268 -1.82 13.78 -14.07
C THR A 268 -2.27 12.60 -14.94
N VAL A 269 -2.08 12.68 -16.26
CA VAL A 269 -2.39 11.58 -17.18
C VAL A 269 -1.52 10.36 -16.92
N ALA A 270 -0.20 10.56 -16.72
CA ALA A 270 0.74 9.47 -16.47
C ALA A 270 0.41 8.72 -15.17
N PHE A 271 0.24 9.42 -14.05
CA PHE A 271 -0.06 8.81 -12.76
C PHE A 271 -1.43 8.12 -12.76
N THR A 272 -2.45 8.74 -13.35
CA THR A 272 -3.77 8.12 -13.48
C THR A 272 -3.70 6.83 -14.29
N SER A 273 -2.95 6.83 -15.39
CA SER A 273 -2.73 5.63 -16.21
C SER A 273 -2.01 4.52 -15.44
N PHE A 274 -0.94 4.85 -14.72
CA PHE A 274 -0.24 3.89 -13.86
C PHE A 274 -1.14 3.34 -12.76
N ALA A 275 -1.96 4.16 -12.11
CA ALA A 275 -2.89 3.74 -11.08
C ALA A 275 -3.92 2.72 -11.61
N LEU A 276 -4.53 3.01 -12.77
CA LEU A 276 -5.51 2.11 -13.40
C LEU A 276 -4.87 0.76 -13.79
N ILE A 277 -3.66 0.79 -14.36
CA ILE A 277 -2.92 -0.43 -14.71
C ILE A 277 -2.56 -1.22 -13.44
N ALA A 278 -2.09 -0.54 -12.38
CA ALA A 278 -1.77 -1.18 -11.10
C ALA A 278 -3.00 -1.84 -10.47
N LEU A 279 -4.16 -1.16 -10.48
CA LEU A 279 -5.43 -1.72 -10.01
C LEU A 279 -5.85 -2.95 -10.83
N ALA A 280 -5.75 -2.89 -12.17
CA ALA A 280 -6.08 -4.02 -13.03
C ALA A 280 -5.17 -5.23 -12.77
N ILE A 281 -3.86 -4.99 -12.62
CA ILE A 281 -2.87 -6.01 -12.27
C ILE A 281 -3.15 -6.57 -10.87
N ALA A 282 -3.55 -5.73 -9.91
CA ALA A 282 -3.94 -6.16 -8.58
C ALA A 282 -5.15 -7.08 -8.62
N VAL A 283 -6.23 -6.70 -9.30
CA VAL A 283 -7.40 -7.57 -9.46
C VAL A 283 -7.01 -8.91 -10.11
N ALA A 284 -6.21 -8.89 -11.18
CA ALA A 284 -5.75 -10.12 -11.84
C ALA A 284 -4.89 -11.01 -10.94
N THR A 285 -4.04 -10.40 -10.09
CA THR A 285 -3.13 -11.11 -9.18
C THR A 285 -3.86 -11.66 -7.97
N TYR A 286 -4.79 -10.92 -7.39
CA TYR A 286 -5.52 -11.32 -6.18
C TYR A 286 -6.72 -12.23 -6.47
N ARG A 287 -7.37 -12.14 -7.64
CA ARG A 287 -8.57 -12.93 -7.98
C ARG A 287 -8.43 -14.45 -7.72
N PRO A 288 -7.32 -15.13 -8.07
CA PRO A 288 -7.17 -16.56 -7.82
C PRO A 288 -7.23 -16.95 -6.35
N LEU A 289 -6.93 -16.05 -5.42
CA LEU A 289 -6.98 -16.31 -3.98
C LEU A 289 -8.40 -16.56 -3.47
N PHE A 290 -9.42 -16.09 -4.21
CA PHE A 290 -10.83 -16.21 -3.84
C PHE A 290 -11.54 -17.37 -4.56
N SER A 291 -10.90 -17.99 -5.54
CA SER A 291 -11.50 -19.06 -6.34
C SER A 291 -11.27 -20.47 -5.76
N SER A 292 -10.52 -20.61 -4.67
CA SER A 292 -10.03 -21.91 -4.19
C SER A 292 -11.06 -22.77 -3.41
N ASP A 293 -12.31 -22.33 -3.26
CA ASP A 293 -13.35 -23.06 -2.51
C ASP A 293 -14.05 -24.19 -3.29
N THR A 294 -13.73 -24.43 -4.57
CA THR A 294 -14.49 -25.40 -5.40
C THR A 294 -13.88 -26.78 -5.60
N ARG A 295 -12.65 -27.07 -5.12
CA ARG A 295 -11.97 -28.36 -5.43
C ARG A 295 -12.06 -29.46 -4.37
N VAL A 296 -12.68 -29.22 -3.22
CA VAL A 296 -12.82 -30.26 -2.17
C VAL A 296 -14.14 -31.05 -2.33
N SER A 297 -15.13 -30.54 -3.07
CA SER A 297 -16.42 -31.23 -3.24
C SER A 297 -16.42 -32.26 -4.39
N SER A 298 -15.57 -32.13 -5.41
CA SER A 298 -15.57 -33.04 -6.57
C SER A 298 -14.77 -34.33 -6.31
N ALA A 299 -13.66 -34.26 -5.57
CA ALA A 299 -12.86 -35.45 -5.23
C ALA A 299 -13.57 -36.41 -4.25
N ARG A 300 -14.63 -35.95 -3.57
CA ARG A 300 -15.46 -36.80 -2.68
C ARG A 300 -16.62 -37.49 -3.41
N LYS A 301 -17.03 -36.99 -4.58
CA LYS A 301 -18.10 -37.58 -5.40
C LYS A 301 -17.61 -38.67 -6.36
N GLU A 302 -16.30 -38.75 -6.61
CA GLU A 302 -15.70 -39.82 -7.43
C GLU A 302 -15.22 -41.03 -6.59
N ARG A 303 -15.46 -41.03 -5.27
CA ARG A 303 -15.11 -42.12 -4.35
C ARG A 303 -16.31 -42.71 -3.59
N SER A 304 -17.54 -42.42 -4.02
CA SER A 304 -18.77 -43.06 -3.53
C SER A 304 -19.46 -43.75 -4.68
#